data_AF-A0A257QZ21-F1
#
_entry.id   AF-A0A257QZ21-F1
#
_cell.length_a   1.000
_cell.length_b   1.000
_cell.length_c   1.000
_cell.angle_alpha   90.00
_cell.angle_beta   90.00
_cell.angle_gamma   90.00
#
_symmetry.space_group_name_H-M   'P 1'
#
loop_
_entity.id
_entity.type
_entity.pdbx_description
1 polymer ?
#
loop_
_entity_poly.entity_id
_entity_poly.type
_entity_poly.pdbx_seq_one_letter_code
_entity_poly.pdbx_strand_id
1 'polypeptide(L)' 'MDRTEKRQILLASTALTAAFLLAGGSAHAQAPLAPTTTPVGGTVVGGSASISQSAGQTDITQTSQRTAIDW' A
#
# COMPACT_ATOMS: atom_id res chain seq x y z
N MET A 1 30.64 -21.59 32.85
CA MET A 1 30.14 -20.34 32.26
C MET A 1 30.00 -19.30 33.35
N ASP A 2 30.84 -18.26 33.30
CA ASP A 2 30.92 -17.21 34.31
C ASP A 2 29.68 -16.29 34.25
N ARG A 3 29.35 -15.62 35.36
CA ARG A 3 28.23 -14.66 35.44
C ARG A 3 28.43 -13.48 34.47
N THR A 4 29.67 -13.11 34.20
CA THR A 4 30.06 -12.08 33.23
C THR A 4 29.68 -12.49 31.80
N GLU A 5 29.98 -13.74 31.43
CA GLU A 5 29.72 -14.33 30.12
C GLU A 5 28.21 -14.41 29.81
N LYS A 6 27.40 -14.78 30.82
CA LYS A 6 25.93 -14.79 30.72
C LYS A 6 25.34 -13.39 30.48
N ARG A 7 25.89 -12.37 31.13
CA ARG A 7 25.47 -10.97 30.95
C ARG A 7 25.81 -10.46 29.55
N GLN A 8 27.00 -10.79 29.06
CA GLN A 8 27.43 -10.40 27.71
C GLN A 8 26.54 -11.02 26.63
N ILE A 9 26.16 -12.29 26.77
CA ILE A 9 25.24 -12.96 25.83
C ILE A 9 23.86 -12.31 25.84
N LEU A 10 23.30 -11.97 27.01
CA LEU A 10 22.01 -11.28 27.12
C LEU A 10 22.03 -9.89 26.46
N LEU A 11 23.12 -9.13 26.65
CA LEU A 11 23.29 -7.82 26.05
C LEU A 11 23.46 -7.92 24.53
N ALA A 12 24.24 -8.90 24.05
CA ALA A 12 24.44 -9.14 22.63
C ALA A 12 23.14 -9.54 21.92
N SER A 13 22.32 -10.41 22.52
CA SER A 13 21.01 -10.80 21.99
C SER A 13 20.04 -9.63 21.93
N THR A 14 20.04 -8.77 22.96
CA THR A 14 19.20 -7.57 22.99
C THR A 14 19.63 -6.57 21.91
N ALA A 15 20.93 -6.35 21.75
CA ALA A 15 21.48 -5.46 20.74
C ALA A 15 21.19 -5.96 19.31
N LEU A 16 21.33 -7.27 19.07
CA LEU A 16 21.03 -7.87 17.76
C LEU A 16 19.54 -7.76 17.41
N THR A 17 18.65 -7.99 18.38
CA THR A 17 17.20 -7.84 18.18
C THR A 17 16.82 -6.39 17.88
N ALA A 18 17.40 -5.43 18.61
CA ALA A 18 17.20 -4.01 18.35
C ALA A 18 17.71 -3.58 16.97
N ALA A 19 18.88 -4.08 16.55
CA ALA A 19 19.43 -3.82 15.22
C ALA A 19 18.51 -4.35 14.10
N PHE A 20 17.91 -5.54 14.28
CA PHE A 20 16.96 -6.09 13.31
C PHE A 20 15.66 -5.27 13.22
N LEU A 21 15.13 -4.79 14.35
CA LEU A 21 13.92 -3.95 14.38
C LEU A 21 14.15 -2.57 13.75
N LEU A 22 15.34 -2.00 13.91
CA LEU A 22 15.71 -0.71 13.32
C LEU A 22 16.07 -0.84 11.82
N ALA A 23 16.60 -1.98 11.39
CA ALA A 23 16.92 -2.24 9.98
C ALA A 23 15.68 -2.69 9.17
N GLY A 24 14.65 -3.24 9.81
CA GLY A 24 13.43 -3.72 9.15
C GLY A 24 12.41 -2.63 8.78
N GLY A 25 12.75 -1.36 8.96
CA GLY A 25 11.79 -0.26 8.96
C GLY A 25 11.62 0.52 7.65
N SER A 26 11.99 -0.01 6.48
CA SER A 26 11.37 0.47 5.23
C SER A 26 10.05 -0.27 5.05
N ALA A 27 9.15 -0.08 6.03
CA ALA A 27 7.74 -0.36 5.82
C ALA A 27 7.35 0.38 4.54
N HIS A 28 6.82 -0.36 3.58
CA HIS A 28 6.47 0.06 2.23
C HIS A 28 5.55 1.29 2.24
N ALA A 29 6.10 2.47 2.49
CA ALA A 29 5.43 3.72 2.25
C ALA A 29 5.44 3.89 0.74
N GLN A 30 4.42 3.35 0.07
CA GLN A 30 4.14 3.72 -1.31
C GLN A 30 4.05 5.24 -1.35
N ALA A 31 4.87 5.85 -2.21
CA ALA A 31 4.80 7.27 -2.46
C ALA A 31 3.33 7.63 -2.74
N PRO A 32 2.81 8.72 -2.16
CA PRO A 32 1.46 9.17 -2.46
C PRO A 32 1.29 9.27 -3.97
N LEU A 33 0.17 8.75 -4.47
CA LEU A 33 -0.17 8.88 -5.88
C LEU A 33 -0.19 10.37 -6.24
N ALA A 34 0.28 10.70 -7.45
CA ALA A 34 0.16 12.06 -7.95
C ALA A 34 -1.33 12.46 -7.95
N PRO A 35 -1.69 13.73 -7.68
CA PRO A 35 -3.10 14.17 -7.62
C PRO A 35 -3.89 13.92 -8.90
N THR A 36 -3.20 13.74 -10.03
CA THR A 36 -3.76 13.45 -11.35
C THR A 36 -3.80 11.95 -11.66
N THR A 37 -3.46 11.08 -10.72
CA THR A 37 -3.59 9.64 -10.93
C THR A 37 -5.06 9.28 -10.85
N THR A 38 -5.62 8.78 -11.96
CA THR A 38 -7.01 8.33 -12.03
C THR A 38 -7.08 6.84 -12.34
N PRO A 39 -8.16 6.14 -11.98
CA PRO A 39 -8.36 4.74 -12.33
C PRO A 39 -8.29 4.51 -13.85
N VAL A 40 -7.70 3.39 -14.29
CA VAL A 40 -7.53 3.02 -15.70
C VAL A 40 -8.06 1.62 -15.96
N GLY A 41 -8.56 1.35 -17.17
CA GLY A 41 -8.97 -0.02 -17.57
C GLY A 41 -10.32 -0.50 -17.02
N GLY A 42 -11.12 0.39 -16.44
CA GLY A 42 -12.40 0.03 -15.83
C GLY A 42 -13.40 -0.57 -16.82
N THR A 43 -14.14 -1.58 -16.37
CA THR A 43 -15.19 -2.26 -17.15
C THR A 43 -16.52 -2.22 -16.41
N VAL A 44 -17.59 -1.84 -17.10
CA VAL A 44 -18.95 -1.87 -16.53
C VAL A 44 -19.44 -3.32 -16.48
N VAL A 45 -19.65 -3.84 -15.28
CA VAL A 45 -20.06 -5.24 -15.04
C VAL A 45 -21.52 -5.38 -14.60
N GLY A 46 -22.20 -4.27 -14.31
CA GLY A 46 -23.63 -4.26 -14.02
C GLY A 46 -24.24 -2.86 -14.11
N GLY A 47 -25.51 -2.78 -14.50
CA GLY A 47 -26.16 -1.50 -14.82
C GLY A 47 -25.70 -0.92 -16.16
N SER A 48 -25.78 0.41 -16.29
CA SER A 48 -25.42 1.13 -17.51
C SER A 48 -24.65 2.42 -17.18
N ALA A 49 -23.43 2.51 -17.71
CA ALA A 49 -22.60 3.71 -17.66
C ALA A 49 -21.65 3.74 -18.87
N SER A 50 -21.12 4.92 -19.18
CA SER A 50 -19.96 5.09 -20.06
C SER A 50 -18.78 5.62 -19.26
N ILE A 51 -17.58 5.17 -19.64
CA ILE A 51 -16.31 5.61 -19.04
C ILE A 51 -15.53 6.37 -20.13
N SER A 52 -15.11 7.59 -19.83
CA SER A 52 -14.22 8.39 -20.68
C SER A 52 -13.00 8.80 -19.86
N GLN A 53 -11.81 8.66 -20.44
CA GLN A 53 -10.55 8.89 -19.75
C GLN A 53 -9.69 9.89 -20.52
N SER A 54 -9.14 10.85 -19.80
CA SER A 54 -8.11 11.76 -20.30
C SER A 54 -7.03 11.94 -19.23
N ALA A 55 -5.98 12.70 -19.54
CA ALA A 55 -4.88 12.91 -18.61
C ALA A 55 -5.38 13.60 -17.33
N GLY A 56 -5.40 12.87 -16.21
CA GLY A 56 -5.82 13.41 -14.91
C GLY A 56 -7.32 13.43 -14.63
N GLN A 57 -8.15 12.93 -15.55
CA GLN A 57 -9.61 12.96 -15.42
C GLN A 57 -10.21 11.63 -15.89
N THR A 58 -11.09 11.06 -15.06
CA THR A 58 -11.97 9.95 -15.45
C THR A 58 -13.40 10.42 -15.27
N ASP A 59 -14.15 10.46 -16.37
CA ASP A 59 -15.57 10.81 -16.38
C ASP A 59 -16.41 9.53 -16.46
N ILE A 60 -17.32 9.39 -15.51
CA ILE A 60 -18.27 8.28 -15.45
C ILE A 60 -19.67 8.84 -15.64
N THR A 61 -20.27 8.56 -16.79
CA THR A 61 -21.67 8.94 -17.06
C THR A 61 -22.57 7.76 -16.75
N GLN A 62 -23.13 7.76 -15.54
CA GLN A 62 -24.09 6.74 -15.11
C GLN A 62 -25.48 7.04 -15.68
N THR A 63 -26.09 6.05 -16.33
CA THR A 63 -27.42 6.18 -16.96
C THR A 63 -28.48 5.29 -16.31
N SER A 64 -28.08 4.28 -15.54
CA SER A 64 -28.98 3.46 -14.71
C SER A 64 -29.07 4.00 -13.27
N GLN A 65 -30.04 3.50 -12.49
CA GLN A 65 -30.17 3.86 -11.07
C GLN A 65 -28.97 3.37 -10.22
N ARG A 66 -28.35 2.26 -10.62
CA ARG A 66 -27.15 1.68 -10.00
C ARG A 66 -26.23 1.16 -11.09
N THR A 67 -24.92 1.33 -10.92
CA THR A 67 -23.89 0.77 -11.80
C THR A 67 -22.80 0.11 -10.96
N ALA A 68 -22.20 -0.95 -11.49
CA ALA A 68 -21.02 -1.61 -10.93
C ALA A 68 -19.89 -1.58 -11.97
N ILE A 69 -18.69 -1.20 -11.53
CA ILE A 69 -17.51 -1.06 -12.38
C ILE A 69 -16.36 -1.79 -11.69
N ASP A 70 -15.74 -2.72 -12.41
CA ASP A 70 -14.50 -3.38 -12.01
C ASP A 70 -13.32 -2.57 -12.56
N TRP A 71 -12.36 -2.22 -11.70
CA TRP A 71 -11.18 -1.40 -11.99
C TRP A 71 -9.89 -2.21 -11.87
#